data_AF-A0AA35RRH7-F1
#
_entry.id   AF-A0AA35RRH7-F1
#
_cell.length_a   1.000
_cell.length_b   1.000
_cell.length_c   1.000
_cell.angle_alpha   90.00
_cell.angle_beta   90.00
_cell.angle_gamma   90.00
#
_symmetry.space_group_name_H-M   'P 1'
#
loop_
_entity.id
_entity.type
_entity.pdbx_description
1 polymer ?
#
loop_
_entity_poly.entity_id
_entity_poly.type
_entity_poly.pdbx_seq_one_letter_code
_entity_poly.pdbx_strand_id
1 'polypeptide(L)'
;MDELGRAILNLCNVVPGGVVCFFPSYEYEKRIYTHWTTTGCLDKINSKKKVFREPKMASQVETILTQYSRCIEFNGGGGGGGVGGLSGALLLSVVGGKLSEGINFSDDMGRCVVMVGLPYPNIKSPELAEKMRYLNSTLPRDPDGKLPGQIHYENLCMKAVNQSIGRSIRHARDYACIVLADQRYSRPSVRSKLPQWISSQLVVCESFGPAFSSLRKFFNEKKKKT
;
A
#
# COMPACT_ATOMS: atom_id res chain seq x y z
N MET A 1 10.19 3.45 -12.26
CA MET A 1 9.05 2.52 -12.43
C MET A 1 9.52 1.06 -12.42
N ASP A 2 10.67 0.76 -13.04
CA ASP A 2 11.27 -0.58 -13.04
C ASP A 2 11.68 -1.07 -11.66
N GLU A 3 12.30 -0.21 -10.85
CA GLU A 3 12.71 -0.57 -9.48
C GLU A 3 11.52 -0.98 -8.61
N LEU A 4 10.41 -0.23 -8.69
CA LEU A 4 9.16 -0.59 -8.01
C LEU A 4 8.63 -1.94 -8.51
N GLY A 5 8.66 -2.18 -9.82
CA GLY A 5 8.24 -3.46 -10.41
C GLY A 5 9.07 -4.64 -9.90
N ARG A 6 10.40 -4.47 -9.85
CA ARG A 6 11.33 -5.46 -9.28
C ARG A 6 11.09 -5.66 -7.79
N ALA A 7 10.82 -4.59 -7.04
CA ALA A 7 10.49 -4.68 -5.62
C ALA A 7 9.21 -5.49 -5.41
N ILE A 8 8.12 -5.16 -6.12
CA ILE A 8 6.84 -5.89 -6.04
C ILE A 8 7.01 -7.34 -6.46
N LEU A 9 7.72 -7.63 -7.56
CA LEU A 9 7.97 -9.01 -7.97
C LEU A 9 8.66 -9.82 -6.86
N ASN A 10 9.67 -9.25 -6.22
CA ASN A 10 10.35 -9.89 -5.10
C ASN A 10 9.41 -10.08 -3.90
N LEU A 11 8.58 -9.09 -3.56
CA LEU A 11 7.55 -9.24 -2.52
C LEU A 11 6.58 -10.38 -2.85
N CYS A 12 6.10 -10.46 -4.09
CA CYS A 12 5.21 -11.53 -4.56
C CYS A 12 5.84 -12.93 -4.48
N ASN A 13 7.17 -13.05 -4.47
CA ASN A 13 7.86 -14.34 -4.31
C ASN A 13 7.85 -14.88 -2.87
N VAL A 14 7.70 -14.01 -1.86
CA VAL A 14 7.87 -14.38 -0.44
C VAL A 14 6.63 -14.17 0.41
N VAL A 15 5.74 -13.25 0.02
CA VAL A 15 4.50 -12.98 0.75
C VAL A 15 3.48 -14.09 0.41
N PRO A 16 2.95 -14.84 1.39
CA PRO A 16 1.84 -15.76 1.16
C PRO A 16 0.53 -14.99 0.93
N GLY A 17 -0.41 -15.58 0.19
CA GLY A 17 -1.75 -14.99 0.02
C GLY A 17 -1.73 -13.65 -0.73
N GLY A 18 -2.46 -12.68 -0.20
CA GLY A 18 -2.77 -11.39 -0.79
C GLY A 18 -1.73 -10.31 -0.54
N VAL A 19 -1.39 -9.60 -1.61
CA VAL A 19 -0.63 -8.34 -1.57
C VAL A 19 -1.53 -7.22 -2.07
N VAL A 20 -1.68 -6.14 -1.30
CA VAL A 20 -2.45 -4.97 -1.70
C VAL A 20 -1.51 -3.79 -1.90
N CYS A 21 -1.45 -3.25 -3.11
CA CYS A 21 -0.57 -2.15 -3.48
C CYS A 21 -1.39 -0.89 -3.73
N PHE A 22 -1.25 0.11 -2.85
CA PHE A 22 -1.93 1.38 -2.94
C PHE A 22 -1.07 2.41 -3.67
N PHE A 23 -1.61 2.97 -4.74
CA PHE A 23 -1.02 4.05 -5.53
C PHE A 23 -1.67 5.40 -5.18
N PRO A 24 -0.96 6.52 -5.37
CA PRO A 24 -1.45 7.84 -4.99
C PRO A 24 -2.55 8.38 -5.92
N SER A 25 -2.68 7.84 -7.14
CA SER A 25 -3.72 8.23 -8.09
C SER A 25 -3.97 7.15 -9.15
N TYR A 26 -5.17 7.15 -9.74
CA TYR A 26 -5.51 6.27 -10.87
C TYR A 26 -4.62 6.51 -12.10
N GLU A 27 -4.21 7.76 -12.33
CA GLU A 27 -3.33 8.09 -13.45
C GLU A 27 -1.94 7.48 -13.25
N TYR A 28 -1.39 7.58 -12.02
CA TYR A 28 -0.10 7.00 -11.71
C TYR A 28 -0.14 5.46 -11.73
N GLU A 29 -1.18 4.85 -11.15
CA GLU A 29 -1.41 3.40 -11.26
C GLU A 29 -1.47 2.94 -12.72
N LYS A 30 -2.23 3.66 -13.58
CA LYS A 30 -2.34 3.35 -15.01
C LYS A 30 -0.97 3.43 -15.71
N ARG A 31 -0.19 4.48 -15.43
CA ARG A 31 1.16 4.65 -16.00
C ARG A 31 2.08 3.50 -15.60
N ILE A 32 2.07 3.11 -14.32
CA ILE A 32 2.85 1.98 -13.81
C ILE A 32 2.41 0.67 -14.46
N TYR A 33 1.11 0.41 -14.50
CA TYR A 33 0.54 -0.81 -15.09
C TYR A 33 0.93 -0.93 -16.57
N THR A 34 0.71 0.12 -17.36
CA THR A 34 1.10 0.15 -18.78
C THR A 34 2.60 -0.08 -18.95
N HIS A 35 3.44 0.58 -18.16
CA HIS A 35 4.89 0.38 -18.21
C HIS A 35 5.30 -1.07 -17.89
N TRP A 36 4.70 -1.69 -16.87
CA TRP A 36 4.97 -3.09 -16.52
C TRP A 36 4.46 -4.08 -17.55
N THR A 37 3.35 -3.79 -18.23
CA THR A 37 2.88 -4.58 -19.38
C THR A 37 3.89 -4.49 -20.52
N THR A 38 4.30 -3.28 -20.93
CA THR A 38 5.21 -3.09 -22.07
C THR A 38 6.60 -3.69 -21.83
N THR A 39 7.08 -3.69 -20.59
CA THR A 39 8.40 -4.23 -20.22
C THR A 39 8.40 -5.74 -19.89
N GLY A 40 7.24 -6.41 -19.93
CA GLY A 40 7.09 -7.80 -19.50
C GLY A 40 7.27 -8.03 -17.99
N CYS A 41 7.37 -6.97 -17.20
CA CYS A 41 7.44 -7.05 -15.74
C CYS A 41 6.14 -7.61 -15.16
N LEU A 42 4.99 -7.25 -15.75
CA LEU A 42 3.68 -7.72 -15.30
C LEU A 42 3.54 -9.23 -15.48
N ASP A 43 4.08 -9.80 -16.56
CA ASP A 43 4.03 -11.26 -16.80
C ASP A 43 4.86 -12.02 -15.76
N LYS A 44 6.02 -11.48 -15.39
CA LYS A 44 6.84 -12.03 -14.29
C LYS A 44 6.08 -12.00 -12.96
N ILE A 45 5.35 -10.93 -12.67
CA ILE A 45 4.50 -10.84 -11.47
C ILE A 45 3.35 -11.85 -11.56
N ASN A 46 2.67 -11.93 -12.71
CA ASN A 46 1.57 -12.88 -12.95
C ASN A 46 2.00 -14.35 -12.83
N SER A 47 3.28 -14.67 -13.08
CA SER A 47 3.82 -16.02 -12.84
C SER A 47 3.88 -16.42 -11.35
N LYS A 48 3.69 -15.46 -10.44
CA LYS A 48 3.76 -15.64 -8.98
C LYS A 48 2.45 -15.37 -8.28
N LYS A 49 1.76 -14.30 -8.69
CA LYS A 49 0.47 -13.88 -8.15
C LYS A 49 -0.40 -13.31 -9.24
N LYS A 50 -1.67 -13.72 -9.27
CA LYS A 50 -2.64 -13.14 -10.21
C LYS A 50 -2.85 -11.66 -9.90
N VAL A 51 -2.67 -10.80 -10.90
CA VAL A 51 -2.82 -9.36 -10.73
C VAL A 51 -4.27 -8.93 -10.98
N PHE A 52 -4.84 -8.23 -10.00
CA PHE A 52 -6.13 -7.57 -10.05
C PHE A 52 -5.92 -6.05 -9.99
N ARG A 53 -6.84 -5.31 -10.57
CA ARG A 53 -6.85 -3.84 -10.53
C ARG A 53 -8.16 -3.36 -9.97
N GLU A 54 -8.09 -2.24 -9.28
CA GLU A 54 -9.27 -1.54 -8.84
C GLU A 54 -10.16 -1.13 -10.02
N PRO A 55 -11.46 -1.48 -9.99
CA PRO A 55 -12.34 -1.16 -11.10
C PRO A 55 -12.70 0.33 -11.15
N LYS A 56 -12.94 0.82 -12.37
CA LYS A 56 -13.42 2.19 -12.58
C LYS A 56 -14.87 2.37 -12.14
N MET A 57 -15.69 1.34 -12.24
CA MET A 57 -17.11 1.38 -11.87
C MET A 57 -17.33 0.77 -10.48
N ALA A 58 -18.14 1.43 -9.65
CA ALA A 58 -18.48 0.94 -8.31
C ALA A 58 -19.19 -0.42 -8.35
N SER A 59 -20.01 -0.66 -9.38
CA SER A 59 -20.72 -1.93 -9.58
C SER A 59 -19.81 -3.15 -9.76
N GLN A 60 -18.55 -2.95 -10.16
CA GLN A 60 -17.59 -4.03 -10.39
C GLN A 60 -16.73 -4.34 -9.16
N VAL A 61 -16.80 -3.51 -8.11
CA VAL A 61 -15.97 -3.64 -6.90
C VAL A 61 -16.15 -5.00 -6.25
N GLU A 62 -17.39 -5.39 -5.98
CA GLU A 62 -17.70 -6.65 -5.31
C GLU A 62 -17.26 -7.86 -6.14
N THR A 63 -17.42 -7.79 -7.46
CA THR A 63 -16.98 -8.85 -8.38
C THR A 63 -15.46 -9.03 -8.33
N ILE A 64 -14.69 -7.94 -8.44
CA ILE A 64 -13.22 -8.01 -8.42
C ILE A 64 -12.72 -8.52 -7.07
N LEU A 65 -13.31 -8.08 -5.97
CA LEU A 65 -12.95 -8.56 -4.63
C LEU A 65 -13.25 -10.03 -4.44
N THR A 66 -14.43 -10.48 -4.88
CA THR A 66 -14.79 -11.90 -4.82
C THR A 66 -13.80 -12.74 -5.60
N GLN A 67 -13.39 -12.28 -6.78
CA GLN A 67 -12.38 -12.97 -7.59
C GLN A 67 -11.00 -12.96 -6.93
N TYR A 68 -10.61 -11.85 -6.29
CA TYR A 68 -9.37 -11.70 -5.54
C TYR A 68 -9.33 -12.67 -4.35
N SER A 69 -10.37 -12.66 -3.49
CA SER A 69 -10.50 -13.53 -2.33
C SER A 69 -10.48 -15.00 -2.72
N ARG A 70 -11.29 -15.41 -3.71
CA ARG A 70 -11.27 -16.79 -4.24
C ARG A 70 -9.89 -17.18 -4.75
N CYS A 71 -9.22 -16.29 -5.49
CA CYS A 71 -7.87 -16.57 -5.99
C CYS A 71 -6.88 -16.82 -4.86
N ILE A 72 -7.03 -16.14 -3.72
CA ILE A 72 -6.22 -16.38 -2.53
C ILE A 72 -6.62 -17.68 -1.84
N GLU A 73 -7.90 -17.96 -1.65
CA GLU A 73 -8.36 -19.20 -1.02
C GLU A 73 -7.88 -20.45 -1.78
N PHE A 74 -8.00 -20.44 -3.11
CA PHE A 74 -7.58 -21.57 -3.96
C PHE A 74 -6.06 -21.75 -4.06
N ASN A 75 -5.26 -20.70 -3.82
CA ASN A 75 -3.80 -20.74 -4.00
C ASN A 75 -2.99 -20.50 -2.71
N GLY A 76 -3.64 -20.13 -1.62
CA GLY A 76 -3.04 -19.69 -0.36
C GLY A 76 -3.03 -20.74 0.75
N GLY A 77 -3.74 -21.86 0.57
CA GLY A 77 -3.82 -22.94 1.54
C GLY A 77 -2.51 -23.73 1.67
N GLY A 78 -1.66 -23.34 2.62
CA GLY A 78 -0.87 -24.19 3.55
C GLY A 78 0.12 -25.24 3.04
N GLY A 79 0.04 -25.76 1.82
CA GLY A 79 0.85 -26.92 1.41
C GLY A 79 0.96 -27.05 -0.09
N GLY A 80 2.14 -26.69 -0.63
CA GLY A 80 2.59 -27.09 -1.97
C GLY A 80 1.79 -26.52 -3.13
N GLY A 81 2.26 -25.40 -3.69
CA GLY A 81 1.94 -24.94 -5.05
C GLY A 81 0.46 -24.96 -5.42
N GLY A 82 -0.23 -23.82 -5.23
CA GLY A 82 -1.57 -23.61 -5.78
C GLY A 82 -1.64 -23.98 -7.27
N VAL A 83 -2.85 -24.21 -7.77
CA VAL A 83 -3.09 -24.59 -9.16
C VAL A 83 -2.36 -23.62 -10.10
N GLY A 84 -1.37 -24.10 -10.84
CA GLY A 84 -0.54 -23.28 -11.74
C GLY A 84 0.67 -22.57 -11.10
N GLY A 85 1.10 -22.95 -9.89
CA GLY A 85 2.30 -22.41 -9.23
C GLY A 85 2.11 -21.03 -8.58
N LEU A 86 0.88 -20.53 -8.52
CA LEU A 86 0.55 -19.26 -7.89
C LEU A 86 0.51 -19.39 -6.37
N SER A 87 0.91 -18.32 -5.69
CA SER A 87 0.96 -18.24 -4.21
C SER A 87 -0.12 -17.31 -3.62
N GLY A 88 -1.05 -16.84 -4.45
CA GLY A 88 -2.09 -15.88 -4.10
C GLY A 88 -2.28 -14.79 -5.17
N ALA A 89 -2.65 -13.59 -4.74
CA ALA A 89 -3.04 -12.50 -5.63
C ALA A 89 -2.40 -11.16 -5.26
N LEU A 90 -2.24 -10.28 -6.25
CA LEU A 90 -1.82 -8.90 -6.09
C LEU A 90 -2.97 -7.99 -6.51
N LEU A 91 -3.40 -7.09 -5.64
CA LEU A 91 -4.40 -6.07 -5.95
C LEU A 91 -3.73 -4.70 -6.08
N LEU A 92 -3.84 -4.08 -7.25
CA LEU A 92 -3.44 -2.70 -7.48
C LEU A 92 -4.63 -1.78 -7.21
N SER A 93 -4.53 -0.97 -6.17
CA SER A 93 -5.58 -0.07 -5.66
C SER A 93 -5.10 1.36 -5.58
N VAL A 94 -6.04 2.29 -5.43
CA VAL A 94 -5.74 3.72 -5.30
C VAL A 94 -6.13 4.21 -3.91
N VAL A 95 -5.29 5.04 -3.29
CA VAL A 95 -5.61 5.68 -2.02
C VAL A 95 -6.80 6.64 -2.20
N GLY A 96 -7.81 6.54 -1.33
CA GLY A 96 -9.07 7.27 -1.50
C GLY A 96 -9.91 6.74 -2.69
N GLY A 97 -9.52 5.61 -3.26
CA GLY A 97 -10.29 4.88 -4.24
C GLY A 97 -11.41 4.06 -3.60
N LYS A 98 -12.26 3.48 -4.46
CA LYS A 98 -13.44 2.71 -4.06
C LYS A 98 -13.07 1.51 -3.21
N LEU A 99 -11.95 0.85 -3.53
CA LEU A 99 -11.50 -0.30 -2.76
C LEU A 99 -10.89 0.09 -1.41
N SER A 100 -10.39 1.31 -1.27
CA SER A 100 -9.74 1.79 -0.04
C SER A 100 -10.73 2.32 1.02
N GLU A 101 -11.93 2.74 0.61
CA GLU A 101 -12.92 3.36 1.52
C GLU A 101 -13.92 2.37 2.15
N GLY A 102 -14.13 1.21 1.54
CA GLY A 102 -15.22 0.30 1.92
C GLY A 102 -14.79 -1.08 2.42
N ILE A 103 -13.56 -1.51 2.13
CA ILE A 103 -13.21 -2.93 2.21
C ILE A 103 -12.18 -3.23 3.29
N ASN A 104 -12.30 -4.42 3.86
CA ASN A 104 -11.46 -4.94 4.91
C ASN A 104 -10.65 -6.11 4.36
N PHE A 105 -9.33 -5.98 4.31
CA PHE A 105 -8.42 -7.02 3.85
C PHE A 105 -7.97 -7.88 5.03
N SER A 106 -8.85 -8.74 5.54
CA SER A 106 -8.53 -9.61 6.68
C SER A 106 -7.72 -10.85 6.28
N ASP A 107 -6.88 -11.30 7.21
CA ASP A 107 -6.16 -12.58 7.14
C ASP A 107 -5.32 -12.69 5.85
N ASP A 108 -5.58 -13.72 5.06
CA ASP A 108 -4.82 -14.00 3.84
C ASP A 108 -5.09 -13.00 2.73
N MET A 109 -6.11 -12.14 2.84
CA MET A 109 -6.39 -11.10 1.84
C MET A 109 -5.40 -9.93 1.87
N GLY A 110 -4.66 -9.75 2.97
CA GLY A 110 -3.85 -8.56 3.22
C GLY A 110 -2.49 -8.81 3.86
N ARG A 111 -1.86 -9.97 3.63
CA ARG A 111 -0.58 -10.35 4.25
C ARG A 111 0.54 -9.35 4.01
N CYS A 112 0.51 -8.63 2.89
CA CYS A 112 1.35 -7.46 2.69
C CYS A 112 0.57 -6.29 2.10
N VAL A 113 0.77 -5.12 2.71
CA VAL A 113 0.28 -3.83 2.19
C VAL A 113 1.47 -3.03 1.72
N VAL A 114 1.44 -2.57 0.47
CA VAL A 114 2.46 -1.70 -0.10
C VAL A 114 1.83 -0.33 -0.33
N MET A 115 2.34 0.69 0.34
CA MET A 115 1.95 2.09 0.10
C MET A 115 2.99 2.72 -0.83
N VAL A 116 2.62 3.00 -2.07
CA VAL A 116 3.51 3.56 -3.08
C VAL A 116 3.45 5.08 -3.01
N GLY A 117 4.58 5.71 -2.70
CA GLY A 117 4.64 7.16 -2.64
C GLY A 117 3.83 7.76 -1.49
N LEU A 118 3.56 9.06 -1.60
CA LEU A 118 2.67 9.79 -0.71
C LEU A 118 1.49 10.36 -1.51
N PRO A 119 0.23 10.04 -1.14
CA PRO A 119 -0.99 10.47 -1.82
C PRO A 119 -1.34 11.92 -1.48
N TYR A 120 -0.46 12.84 -1.83
CA TYR A 120 -0.73 14.26 -1.64
C TYR A 120 -1.87 14.72 -2.56
N PRO A 121 -2.82 15.53 -2.05
CA PRO A 121 -3.82 16.12 -2.90
C PRO A 121 -3.17 17.10 -3.88
N ASN A 122 -3.87 17.41 -4.97
CA ASN A 122 -3.38 18.36 -5.96
C ASN A 122 -3.26 19.76 -5.33
N ILE A 123 -2.03 20.22 -5.10
CA ILE A 123 -1.76 21.54 -4.51
C ILE A 123 -2.29 22.71 -5.35
N LYS A 124 -2.58 22.46 -6.64
CA LYS A 124 -3.16 23.45 -7.56
C LYS A 124 -4.69 23.52 -7.52
N SER A 125 -5.36 22.71 -6.68
CA SER A 125 -6.82 22.84 -6.48
C SER A 125 -7.13 24.21 -5.87
N PRO A 126 -8.04 25.00 -6.48
CA PRO A 126 -8.44 26.30 -5.94
C PRO A 126 -8.97 26.21 -4.50
N GLU A 127 -9.77 25.18 -4.20
CA GLU A 127 -10.37 24.96 -2.88
C GLU A 127 -9.30 24.70 -1.83
N LEU A 128 -8.32 23.85 -2.15
CA LEU A 128 -7.20 23.56 -1.25
C LEU A 128 -6.31 24.80 -1.07
N ALA A 129 -5.99 25.51 -2.15
CA ALA A 129 -5.15 26.70 -2.10
C ALA A 129 -5.79 27.80 -1.22
N GLU A 130 -7.09 28.04 -1.38
CA GLU A 130 -7.82 29.00 -0.56
C GLU A 130 -7.92 28.54 0.89
N LYS A 131 -8.16 27.25 1.14
CA LYS A 131 -8.16 26.70 2.50
C LYS A 131 -6.80 26.87 3.18
N MET A 132 -5.71 26.61 2.48
CA MET A 132 -4.36 26.81 3.00
C MET A 132 -4.07 28.28 3.28
N ARG A 133 -4.48 29.20 2.39
CA ARG A 133 -4.36 30.65 2.59
C ARG A 133 -5.10 31.10 3.85
N TYR A 134 -6.36 30.70 3.99
CA TYR A 134 -7.18 30.98 5.16
C TYR A 134 -6.52 30.48 6.45
N LEU A 135 -6.02 29.24 6.47
CA LEU A 135 -5.34 28.69 7.65
C LEU A 135 -4.06 29.47 7.99
N ASN A 136 -3.29 29.88 6.98
CA ASN A 136 -2.07 30.67 7.18
C ASN A 136 -2.34 32.06 7.74
N SER A 137 -3.50 32.66 7.46
CA SER A 137 -3.86 33.99 7.99
C SER A 137 -4.59 33.94 9.33
N THR A 138 -5.17 32.80 9.70
CA THR A 138 -6.03 32.69 10.91
C THR A 138 -5.39 31.97 12.07
N LEU A 139 -4.43 31.07 11.82
CA LEU A 139 -3.78 30.28 12.86
C LEU A 139 -2.31 30.71 13.04
N PRO A 140 -1.79 30.65 14.28
CA PRO A 140 -0.38 30.87 14.52
C PRO A 140 0.45 29.73 13.89
N ARG A 141 1.71 30.03 13.58
CA ARG A 141 2.67 29.02 13.14
C ARG A 141 2.93 28.01 14.27
N ASP A 142 3.28 26.80 13.87
CA ASP A 142 3.72 25.74 14.77
C ASP A 142 5.09 26.09 15.42
N PRO A 143 5.51 25.48 16.54
CA PRO A 143 6.79 25.78 17.19
C PRO A 143 8.01 25.66 16.25
N ASP A 144 7.93 24.80 15.23
CA ASP A 144 8.96 24.63 14.19
C ASP A 144 8.90 25.70 13.08
N GLY A 145 8.06 26.73 13.22
CA GLY A 145 7.89 27.81 12.26
C GLY A 145 7.09 27.44 10.99
N LYS A 146 6.51 26.23 10.96
CA LYS A 146 5.70 25.75 9.83
C LYS A 146 4.38 26.49 9.70
N LEU A 147 3.99 26.74 8.45
CA LEU A 147 2.71 27.36 8.11
C LEU A 147 1.54 26.37 8.35
N PRO A 148 0.44 26.80 9.00
CA PRO A 148 -0.74 25.96 9.25
C PRO A 148 -1.32 25.28 8.01
N GLY A 149 -1.33 25.99 6.86
CA GLY A 149 -1.76 25.44 5.58
C GLY A 149 -0.86 24.30 5.11
N GLN A 150 0.46 24.39 5.29
CA GLN A 150 1.39 23.30 4.95
C GLN A 150 1.19 22.08 5.86
N ILE A 151 0.95 22.32 7.15
CA ILE A 151 0.63 21.26 8.12
C ILE A 151 -0.67 20.56 7.70
N HIS A 152 -1.69 21.34 7.34
CA HIS A 152 -2.96 20.82 6.84
C HIS A 152 -2.76 19.95 5.58
N TYR A 153 -1.98 20.43 4.61
CA TYR A 153 -1.67 19.70 3.39
C TYR A 153 -1.01 18.33 3.66
N GLU A 154 -0.01 18.30 4.54
CA GLU A 154 0.62 17.07 4.98
C GLU A 154 -0.34 16.15 5.76
N ASN A 155 -1.22 16.73 6.58
CA ASN A 155 -2.20 15.96 7.34
C ASN A 155 -3.25 15.30 6.45
N LEU A 156 -3.67 15.94 5.35
CA LEU A 156 -4.56 15.34 4.37
C LEU A 156 -3.92 14.08 3.76
N CYS A 157 -2.65 14.18 3.38
CA CYS A 157 -1.89 13.05 2.84
C CYS A 157 -1.78 11.90 3.84
N MET A 158 -1.35 12.19 5.08
CA MET A 158 -1.14 11.16 6.10
C MET A 158 -2.46 10.57 6.62
N LYS A 159 -3.55 11.35 6.64
CA LYS A 159 -4.89 10.82 6.93
C LYS A 159 -5.27 9.74 5.91
N ALA A 160 -5.05 10.00 4.62
CA ALA A 160 -5.36 9.04 3.57
C ALA A 160 -4.49 7.76 3.68
N VAL A 161 -3.19 7.91 3.93
CA VAL A 161 -2.26 6.78 4.17
C VAL A 161 -2.73 5.92 5.34
N ASN A 162 -3.00 6.56 6.49
CA ASN A 162 -3.37 5.87 7.72
C ASN A 162 -4.71 5.15 7.58
N GLN A 163 -5.65 5.74 6.85
CA GLN A 163 -6.92 5.10 6.52
C GLN A 163 -6.72 3.84 5.68
N SER A 164 -5.91 3.89 4.62
CA SER A 164 -5.63 2.70 3.79
C SER A 164 -4.92 1.59 4.55
N ILE A 165 -3.94 1.93 5.40
CA ILE A 165 -3.21 0.93 6.19
C ILE A 165 -4.11 0.31 7.27
N GLY A 166 -4.88 1.13 8.01
CA GLY A 166 -5.75 0.67 9.09
C GLY A 166 -6.85 -0.30 8.63
N ARG A 167 -7.17 -0.32 7.34
CA ARG A 167 -8.13 -1.25 6.72
C ARG A 167 -7.60 -2.67 6.52
N SER A 168 -6.29 -2.85 6.64
CA SER A 168 -5.61 -4.09 6.25
C SER A 168 -5.11 -4.92 7.43
N ILE A 169 -5.26 -4.45 8.68
CA ILE A 169 -4.85 -5.17 9.88
C ILE A 169 -6.01 -5.13 10.88
N ARG A 170 -6.61 -6.29 11.16
CA ARG A 170 -7.95 -6.34 11.77
C ARG A 170 -7.99 -6.77 13.23
N HIS A 171 -7.16 -7.72 13.66
CA HIS A 171 -7.25 -8.24 15.02
C HIS A 171 -5.90 -8.64 15.60
N ALA A 172 -5.83 -8.75 16.93
CA ALA A 172 -4.59 -9.01 17.68
C ALA A 172 -3.87 -10.32 17.31
N ARG A 173 -4.57 -11.25 16.65
CA ARG A 173 -4.01 -12.52 16.17
C ARG A 173 -3.59 -12.49 14.69
N ASP A 174 -3.90 -11.41 13.97
CA ASP A 174 -3.55 -11.28 12.56
C ASP A 174 -2.10 -10.81 12.42
N TYR A 175 -1.50 -11.06 11.26
CA TYR A 175 -0.19 -10.54 10.91
C TYR A 175 -0.18 -10.07 9.46
N ALA A 176 0.44 -8.92 9.25
CA ALA A 176 0.72 -8.38 7.94
C ALA A 176 2.03 -7.60 7.98
N CYS A 177 2.67 -7.49 6.82
CA CYS A 177 3.80 -6.60 6.61
C CYS A 177 3.35 -5.34 5.86
N ILE A 178 3.70 -4.16 6.38
CA ILE A 178 3.44 -2.88 5.70
C ILE A 178 4.75 -2.37 5.12
N VAL A 179 4.76 -2.13 3.81
CA VAL A 179 5.89 -1.56 3.08
C VAL A 179 5.54 -0.14 2.66
N LEU A 180 6.23 0.84 3.22
CA LEU A 180 6.10 2.25 2.86
C LEU A 180 7.17 2.60 1.80
N ALA A 181 6.78 2.55 0.53
CA ALA A 181 7.69 2.69 -0.62
C ALA A 181 7.88 4.16 -1.02
N ASP A 182 8.49 4.95 -0.12
CA ASP A 182 8.95 6.32 -0.40
C ASP A 182 9.96 6.77 0.67
N GLN A 183 11.05 7.41 0.28
CA GLN A 183 12.05 7.93 1.23
C GLN A 183 11.45 8.99 2.17
N ARG A 184 10.41 9.72 1.76
CA ARG A 184 9.79 10.77 2.57
C ARG A 184 9.17 10.25 3.87
N TYR A 185 8.85 8.95 3.97
CA TYR A 185 8.39 8.34 5.22
C TYR A 185 9.45 8.32 6.32
N SER A 186 10.75 8.45 5.99
CA SER A 186 11.81 8.56 6.99
C SER A 186 11.90 9.95 7.62
N ARG A 187 11.30 10.98 7.00
CA ARG A 187 11.33 12.35 7.52
C ARG A 187 10.58 12.43 8.86
N PRO A 188 11.15 13.06 9.90
CA PRO A 188 10.52 13.13 11.22
C PRO A 188 9.08 13.66 11.18
N SER A 189 8.81 14.67 10.34
CA SER A 189 7.47 15.27 10.23
C SER A 189 6.41 14.40 9.57
N VAL A 190 6.83 13.40 8.79
CA VAL A 190 5.92 12.41 8.16
C VAL A 190 5.77 11.22 9.09
N ARG A 191 6.89 10.74 9.65
CA ARG A 191 6.92 9.61 10.59
C ARG A 191 6.08 9.88 11.84
N SER A 192 6.12 11.10 12.39
CA SER A 192 5.33 11.48 13.58
C SER A 192 3.81 11.44 13.34
N LYS A 193 3.38 11.45 12.07
CA LYS A 193 1.96 11.38 11.67
C LYS A 193 1.47 9.95 11.43
N LEU A 194 2.34 8.95 11.54
CA LEU A 194 1.95 7.55 11.53
C LEU A 194 1.39 7.14 12.91
N PRO A 195 0.38 6.26 12.97
CA PRO A 195 -0.12 5.70 14.22
C PRO A 195 0.99 5.06 15.05
N GLN A 196 0.92 5.20 16.37
CA GLN A 196 1.96 4.73 17.30
C GLN A 196 2.29 3.24 17.15
N TRP A 197 1.29 2.42 16.84
CA TRP A 197 1.47 0.97 16.65
C TRP A 197 2.25 0.63 15.37
N ILE A 198 2.25 1.52 14.36
CA ILE A 198 3.09 1.40 13.16
C ILE A 198 4.45 2.04 13.41
N SER A 199 4.48 3.27 13.93
CA SER A 199 5.71 4.06 14.03
C SER A 199 6.73 3.45 15.01
N SER A 200 6.25 2.73 16.03
CA SER A 200 7.08 1.99 17.00
C SER A 200 7.78 0.77 16.41
N GLN A 201 7.22 0.17 15.35
CA GLN A 201 7.79 -0.99 14.66
C GLN A 201 8.42 -0.63 13.30
N LEU A 202 8.42 0.66 12.93
CA LEU A 202 8.94 1.13 11.66
C LEU A 202 10.46 0.98 11.60
N VAL A 203 10.92 0.18 10.63
CA VAL A 203 12.34 0.05 10.29
C VAL A 203 12.60 0.82 8.99
N VAL A 204 13.48 1.82 9.06
CA VAL A 204 13.92 2.56 7.87
C VAL A 204 15.06 1.79 7.21
N CYS A 205 14.87 1.41 5.95
CA CYS A 205 15.90 0.74 5.16
C CYS A 205 16.33 1.67 4.02
N GLU A 206 17.64 1.92 3.89
CA GLU A 206 18.19 2.78 2.83
C GLU A 206 18.23 2.08 1.47
N SER A 207 18.22 0.74 1.45
CA SER A 207 18.25 -0.06 0.24
C SER A 207 17.29 -1.23 0.29
N PHE A 208 16.95 -1.77 -0.88
CA PHE A 208 15.99 -2.86 -1.04
C PHE A 208 16.44 -4.17 -0.38
N GLY A 209 17.74 -4.50 -0.42
CA GLY A 209 18.28 -5.77 0.08
C GLY A 209 17.97 -6.03 1.56
N PRO A 210 18.34 -5.13 2.48
CA PRO A 210 18.01 -5.24 3.90
C PRO A 210 16.50 -5.30 4.19
N ALA A 211 15.71 -4.49 3.47
CA ALA A 211 14.25 -4.51 3.59
C ALA A 211 13.68 -5.88 3.21
N PHE A 212 14.13 -6.43 2.08
CA PHE A 212 13.69 -7.73 1.59
C PHE A 212 14.12 -8.89 2.49
N SER A 213 15.34 -8.84 3.02
CA SER A 213 15.83 -9.82 4.00
C SER A 213 14.96 -9.86 5.26
N SER A 214 14.64 -8.68 5.80
CA SER A 214 13.79 -8.52 6.98
C SER A 214 12.38 -9.07 6.74
N LEU A 215 11.81 -8.75 5.57
CA LEU A 215 10.50 -9.23 5.16
C LEU A 215 10.47 -10.75 5.00
N ARG A 216 11.49 -11.34 4.35
CA ARG A 216 11.60 -12.80 4.22
C ARG A 216 11.73 -13.48 5.58
N LYS A 217 12.51 -12.91 6.51
CA LYS A 217 12.62 -13.41 7.88
C LYS A 217 11.27 -13.39 8.60
N PHE A 218 10.53 -12.28 8.51
CA PHE A 218 9.19 -12.15 9.10
C PHE A 218 8.22 -13.25 8.64
N PHE A 219 8.08 -13.47 7.33
CA PHE A 219 7.15 -14.50 6.83
C PHE A 219 7.62 -15.93 7.13
N ASN A 220 8.93 -16.19 7.16
CA ASN A 220 9.46 -17.48 7.58
C ASN A 220 9.17 -17.78 9.05
N GLU A 221 9.28 -16.79 9.94
CA GLU A 221 8.95 -16.93 11.36
C GLU A 221 7.46 -17.18 11.58
N LYS A 222 6.60 -16.51 10.81
CA LYS A 222 5.14 -16.71 10.88
C LYS A 222 4.71 -18.08 10.34
N LYS A 223 5.36 -18.57 9.28
CA LYS A 223 5.15 -19.92 8.75
C LYS A 223 5.51 -21.03 9.75
N LYS A 224 6.50 -20.81 10.62
CA LYS A 224 6.89 -21.78 11.65
C LYS A 224 5.96 -21.81 12.87
N LYS A 225 5.14 -20.77 13.05
CA LYS A 225 4.22 -20.62 14.19
C LYS A 225 2.77 -21.01 13.86
N THR A 226 2.51 -21.37 12.61
CA THR A 226 1.22 -21.88 12.11
C THR A 226 1.37 -23.37 11.84
#